data_AF-A0A9P6JFC6-F1
#
_entry.id   AF-A0A9P6JFC6-F1
#
_cell.length_a   1.000
_cell.length_b   1.000
_cell.length_c   1.000
_cell.angle_alpha   90.00
_cell.angle_beta   90.00
_cell.angle_gamma   90.00
#
_symmetry.space_group_name_H-M   'P 1'
#
loop_
_entity.id
_entity.type
_entity.pdbx_description
1 polymer ?
#
loop_
_entity_poly.entity_id
_entity_poly.type
_entity_poly.pdbx_seq_one_letter_code
_entity_poly.pdbx_strand_id
1 'polypeptide(L)'
;MLNKFRAAAQDVGKRATEAGKRFQETAVEASRQVQESAKNANISSPLPDANAAEDLKKAANLLRGFVDKDENEAGFDNVIPPEVLRKAKGLAIYTVVKAGFILSARGGTGLVVIKKEDE
;
A
#
# COMPACT_ATOMS: atom_id res chain seq x y z
N MET A 1 -27.53 -34.96 33.02
CA MET A 1 -27.08 -33.54 32.93
C MET A 1 -25.99 -33.31 31.89
N LEU A 2 -25.12 -34.29 31.60
CA LEU A 2 -23.98 -34.16 30.69
C LEU A 2 -24.33 -33.86 29.21
N ASN A 3 -25.48 -34.35 28.72
CA ASN A 3 -25.89 -34.16 27.32
C ASN A 3 -26.34 -32.73 26.99
N LYS A 4 -26.84 -31.98 27.99
CA LYS A 4 -27.25 -30.57 27.80
C LYS A 4 -26.04 -29.63 27.74
N PHE A 5 -24.98 -29.95 28.49
CA PHE A 5 -23.71 -29.20 28.44
C PHE A 5 -22.97 -29.43 27.11
N ARG A 6 -22.97 -30.66 26.58
CA ARG A 6 -22.31 -30.97 25.30
C ARG A 6 -23.00 -30.27 24.11
N ALA A 7 -24.33 -30.18 24.13
CA ALA A 7 -25.10 -29.45 23.12
C ALA A 7 -24.83 -27.94 23.16
N ALA A 8 -24.81 -27.33 24.35
CA ALA A 8 -24.50 -25.91 24.51
C ALA A 8 -23.07 -25.56 24.07
N ALA A 9 -22.08 -26.43 24.35
CA ALA A 9 -20.70 -26.24 23.91
C ALA A 9 -20.55 -26.33 22.38
N GLN A 10 -21.30 -27.20 21.71
CA GLN A 10 -21.29 -27.33 20.25
C GLN A 10 -21.97 -26.15 19.54
N ASP A 11 -23.01 -25.56 20.13
CA ASP A 11 -23.68 -24.37 19.59
C ASP A 11 -22.82 -23.09 19.71
N VAL A 12 -22.10 -22.93 20.83
CA VAL A 12 -21.16 -21.80 21.01
C VAL A 12 -19.98 -21.91 20.04
N GLY A 13 -19.46 -23.11 19.81
CA GLY A 13 -18.38 -23.34 18.84
C GLY A 13 -18.78 -23.03 17.39
N LYS A 14 -20.01 -23.38 16.98
CA LYS A 14 -20.54 -23.06 15.64
C LYS A 14 -20.73 -21.55 15.46
N ARG A 15 -21.30 -20.87 16.46
CA ARG A 15 -21.53 -19.41 16.43
C ARG A 15 -20.24 -18.60 16.44
N ALA A 16 -19.21 -19.04 17.17
CA ALA A 16 -17.88 -18.40 17.15
C ALA A 16 -17.21 -18.53 15.78
N THR A 17 -17.41 -19.66 15.08
CA THR A 17 -16.87 -19.89 13.73
C THR A 17 -17.60 -19.03 12.69
N GLU A 18 -18.91 -18.84 12.82
CA GLU A 18 -19.71 -17.96 11.95
C GLU A 18 -19.43 -16.47 12.19
N ALA A 19 -19.24 -16.05 13.44
CA ALA A 19 -18.83 -14.69 13.77
C ALA A 19 -17.40 -14.37 13.29
N GLY A 20 -16.49 -15.34 13.39
CA GLY A 20 -15.14 -15.24 12.83
C GLY A 20 -15.15 -15.11 11.30
N LYS A 21 -15.98 -15.90 10.61
CA LYS A 21 -16.17 -15.80 9.16
C LYS A 21 -16.75 -14.46 8.74
N ARG A 22 -17.76 -13.94 9.45
CA ARG A 22 -18.34 -12.61 9.17
C ARG A 22 -17.36 -11.48 9.46
N PHE A 23 -16.57 -11.55 10.53
CA PHE A 23 -15.54 -10.54 10.78
C PHE A 23 -14.46 -10.57 9.69
N GLN A 24 -14.12 -11.76 9.20
CA GLN A 24 -13.17 -11.92 8.10
C GLN A 24 -13.77 -11.45 6.75
N GLU A 25 -15.02 -11.78 6.45
CA GLU A 25 -15.77 -11.32 5.27
C GLU A 25 -15.97 -9.79 5.31
N THR A 26 -16.39 -9.23 6.45
CA THR A 26 -16.57 -7.78 6.63
C THR A 26 -15.23 -7.03 6.67
N ALA A 27 -14.15 -7.61 7.20
CA ALA A 27 -12.82 -7.00 7.13
C ALA A 27 -12.23 -7.06 5.71
N VAL A 28 -12.54 -8.10 4.93
CA VAL A 28 -12.15 -8.23 3.51
C VAL A 28 -12.99 -7.32 2.61
N GLU A 29 -14.28 -7.15 2.90
CA GLU A 29 -15.16 -6.23 2.19
C GLU A 29 -14.90 -4.77 2.55
N ALA A 30 -14.64 -4.46 3.83
CA ALA A 30 -14.23 -3.13 4.26
C ALA A 30 -12.86 -2.76 3.71
N SER A 31 -11.92 -3.71 3.65
CA SER A 31 -10.63 -3.45 2.99
C SER A 31 -10.79 -3.28 1.48
N ARG A 32 -11.75 -3.95 0.84
CA ARG A 32 -12.11 -3.70 -0.57
C ARG A 32 -12.76 -2.33 -0.79
N GLN A 33 -13.67 -1.87 0.08
CA GLN A 33 -14.27 -0.54 0.00
C GLN A 33 -13.26 0.57 0.28
N VAL A 34 -12.34 0.35 1.23
CA VAL A 34 -11.21 1.25 1.51
C VAL A 34 -10.19 1.22 0.36
N GLN A 35 -9.99 0.08 -0.31
CA GLN A 35 -9.16 -0.02 -1.52
C GLN A 35 -9.80 0.66 -2.73
N GLU A 36 -11.10 0.44 -2.99
CA GLU A 36 -11.83 1.11 -4.07
C GLU A 36 -11.88 2.62 -3.85
N SER A 37 -12.02 3.06 -2.59
CA SER A 37 -11.96 4.48 -2.22
C SER A 37 -10.54 5.05 -2.33
N ALA A 38 -9.50 4.29 -1.96
CA ALA A 38 -8.10 4.72 -2.14
C ALA A 38 -7.69 4.78 -3.63
N LYS A 39 -8.22 3.87 -4.46
CA LYS A 39 -7.99 3.84 -5.91
C LYS A 39 -8.58 5.08 -6.59
N ASN A 40 -9.73 5.56 -6.12
CA ASN A 40 -10.40 6.74 -6.65
C ASN A 40 -9.85 8.07 -6.08
N ALA A 41 -9.14 8.03 -4.95
CA ALA A 41 -8.58 9.22 -4.31
C ALA A 41 -7.23 9.68 -4.88
N ASN A 42 -6.68 9.02 -5.91
CA ASN A 42 -5.37 9.34 -6.49
C ASN A 42 -4.23 9.29 -5.43
N ILE A 43 -4.41 8.48 -4.39
CA ILE A 43 -3.43 8.28 -3.31
C ILE A 43 -2.55 7.10 -3.70
N SER A 44 -1.23 7.29 -3.70
CA SER A 44 -0.27 6.23 -3.98
C SER A 44 -0.34 5.14 -2.90
N SER A 45 -1.14 4.10 -3.15
CA SER A 45 -1.33 3.00 -2.20
C SER A 45 -0.07 2.13 -2.14
N PRO A 46 0.49 1.88 -0.96
CA PRO A 46 1.72 1.11 -0.76
C PRO A 46 1.47 -0.41 -0.73
N LEU A 47 0.27 -0.85 -1.10
CA LEU A 47 -0.07 -2.25 -1.27
C LEU A 47 0.30 -2.71 -2.69
N PRO A 48 0.74 -3.98 -2.85
CA PRO A 48 0.99 -4.57 -4.16
C PRO A 48 -0.30 -4.65 -4.96
N ASP A 49 -0.31 -4.00 -6.12
CA ASP A 49 -1.34 -4.24 -7.12
C ASP A 49 -0.91 -5.41 -8.00
N ALA A 50 -1.87 -6.25 -8.41
CA ALA A 50 -1.58 -7.38 -9.29
C ALA A 50 -1.17 -6.95 -10.72
N ASN A 51 -1.32 -5.66 -11.05
CA ASN A 51 -1.09 -5.10 -12.38
C ASN A 51 0.08 -4.12 -12.36
N ALA A 52 1.16 -4.44 -13.09
CA ALA A 52 2.33 -3.56 -13.24
C ALA A 52 1.99 -2.16 -13.78
N ALA A 53 0.89 -2.04 -14.54
CA ALA A 53 0.39 -0.76 -15.04
C ALA A 53 -0.05 0.20 -13.92
N GLU A 54 -0.60 -0.31 -12.81
CA GLU A 54 -1.00 0.52 -11.68
C GLU A 54 0.22 1.01 -10.90
N ASP A 55 1.24 0.16 -10.71
CA ASP A 55 2.50 0.58 -10.09
C ASP A 55 3.23 1.64 -10.92
N LEU A 56 3.16 1.56 -12.25
CA LEU A 56 3.66 2.61 -13.15
C LEU A 56 2.92 3.93 -12.97
N LYS A 57 1.58 3.91 -12.82
CA LYS A 57 0.79 5.13 -12.56
C LYS A 57 1.14 5.74 -11.20
N LYS A 58 1.28 4.91 -10.16
CA LYS A 58 1.73 5.36 -8.83
C LYS A 58 3.12 6.00 -8.89
N ALA A 59 4.05 5.37 -9.59
CA ALA A 59 5.40 5.90 -9.78
C ALA A 59 5.38 7.23 -10.53
N ALA A 60 4.59 7.34 -11.60
CA ALA A 60 4.43 8.59 -12.36
C ALA A 60 3.83 9.71 -11.50
N ASN A 61 2.80 9.40 -10.71
CA ASN A 61 2.19 10.36 -9.77
C ASN A 61 3.18 10.81 -8.69
N LEU A 62 4.00 9.90 -8.16
CA LEU A 62 5.02 10.24 -7.16
C LEU A 62 6.10 11.14 -7.78
N LEU A 63 6.59 10.82 -8.97
CA LEU A 63 7.58 11.64 -9.67
C LEU A 63 7.05 13.05 -9.99
N ARG A 64 5.75 13.18 -10.28
CA ARG A 64 5.13 14.47 -10.55
C ARG A 64 5.32 15.45 -9.39
N GLY A 65 5.22 15.00 -8.14
CA GLY A 65 5.47 15.86 -6.97
C GLY A 65 6.90 16.38 -6.83
N PHE A 66 7.88 15.76 -7.50
CA PHE A 66 9.27 16.23 -7.51
C PHE A 66 9.59 17.15 -8.70
N VAL A 67 8.69 17.24 -9.67
CA VAL A 67 8.90 17.98 -10.93
C VAL A 67 7.97 19.19 -11.03
N ASP A 68 6.70 19.00 -10.71
CA ASP A 68 5.69 20.04 -10.71
C ASP A 68 5.76 20.82 -9.41
N LYS A 69 5.95 22.13 -9.52
CA LYS A 69 6.04 23.04 -8.38
C LYS A 69 4.62 23.33 -7.88
N ASP A 70 4.23 22.75 -6.76
CA ASP A 70 3.10 23.30 -6.03
C ASP A 70 3.54 24.56 -5.30
N GLU A 71 2.87 25.66 -5.60
CA GLU A 71 3.06 27.01 -5.04
C GLU A 71 2.93 27.07 -3.50
N ASN A 72 2.46 25.99 -2.88
CA ASN A 72 2.20 25.86 -1.44
C ASN A 72 3.18 24.93 -0.70
N GLU A 73 4.11 24.26 -1.40
CA GLU A 73 5.11 23.38 -0.78
C GLU A 73 6.47 24.09 -0.69
N ALA A 74 7.11 23.98 0.47
CA ALA A 74 8.25 24.79 0.87
C ALA A 74 9.46 24.63 -0.07
N GLY A 75 9.59 25.56 -1.04
CA GLY A 75 10.83 25.86 -1.73
C GLY A 75 11.38 24.78 -2.66
N PHE A 76 12.54 25.08 -3.25
CA PHE A 76 13.25 24.19 -4.20
C PHE A 76 13.79 22.90 -3.57
N ASP A 77 13.60 22.71 -2.27
CA ASP A 77 14.14 21.57 -1.51
C ASP A 77 13.48 20.24 -1.91
N ASN A 78 12.27 20.29 -2.46
CA ASN A 78 11.53 19.11 -2.92
C ASN A 78 11.78 18.76 -4.40
N VAL A 79 12.56 19.56 -5.14
CA VAL A 79 12.86 19.28 -6.55
C VAL A 79 14.14 18.46 -6.67
N ILE A 80 14.09 17.36 -7.42
CA ILE A 80 15.30 16.54 -7.67
C ILE A 80 16.23 17.30 -8.64
N PRO A 81 17.48 17.63 -8.24
CA PRO A 81 18.40 18.33 -9.12
C PRO A 81 18.73 17.52 -10.38
N PRO A 82 18.71 18.12 -11.59
CA PRO A 82 18.95 17.40 -12.85
C PRO A 82 20.32 16.72 -12.93
N GLU A 83 21.33 17.26 -12.23
CA GLU A 83 22.66 16.67 -12.19
C GLU A 83 22.67 15.28 -11.54
N VAL A 84 21.84 15.06 -10.52
CA VAL A 84 21.70 13.76 -9.85
C VAL A 84 21.13 12.73 -10.83
N LEU A 85 20.06 13.09 -11.54
CA LEU A 85 19.44 12.21 -12.55
C LEU A 85 20.40 11.90 -13.71
N ARG A 86 21.21 12.87 -14.14
CA ARG A 86 22.19 12.68 -15.22
C ARG A 86 23.31 11.72 -14.84
N LYS A 87 23.76 11.75 -13.58
CA LYS A 87 24.82 10.88 -13.04
C LYS A 87 24.30 9.51 -12.59
N ALA A 88 23.00 9.37 -12.35
CA ALA A 88 22.39 8.12 -11.89
C ALA A 88 22.49 7.00 -12.94
N LYS A 89 22.79 5.78 -12.48
CA LYS A 89 22.77 4.54 -13.28
C LYS A 89 21.36 3.93 -13.37
N GLY A 90 20.44 4.38 -12.53
CA GLY A 90 19.06 3.92 -12.48
C GLY A 90 18.28 4.68 -11.40
N LEU A 91 16.97 4.51 -11.37
CA LEU A 91 16.04 5.17 -10.46
C LEU A 91 15.09 4.14 -9.85
N ALA A 92 15.02 4.10 -8.51
CA ALA A 92 14.07 3.29 -7.77
C ALA A 92 12.93 4.17 -7.25
N ILE A 93 11.70 3.83 -7.60
CA ILE A 93 10.49 4.60 -7.28
C ILE A 93 9.55 3.67 -6.52
N TYR A 94 9.31 3.95 -5.24
CA TYR A 94 8.54 3.07 -4.38
C TYR A 94 7.88 3.84 -3.25
N THR A 95 6.79 3.30 -2.73
CA THR A 95 6.12 3.81 -1.54
C THR A 95 6.26 2.81 -0.41
N VAL A 96 6.38 3.31 0.82
CA VAL A 96 6.52 2.48 2.02
C VAL A 96 5.48 2.85 3.05
N VAL A 97 4.90 1.84 3.69
CA VAL A 97 4.21 2.00 4.98
C VAL A 97 5.22 1.78 6.09
N LYS A 98 5.21 2.69 7.05
CA LYS A 98 5.84 2.49 8.34
C LYS A 98 4.75 2.22 9.37
N ALA A 99 4.85 1.13 10.12
CA ALA A 99 3.93 0.79 11.19
C ALA A 99 4.67 0.57 12.52
N GLY A 100 4.12 1.12 13.61
CA GLY A 100 4.58 0.88 14.98
C GLY A 100 5.33 2.04 15.65
N PHE A 101 5.21 2.11 16.98
CA PHE A 101 5.82 3.15 17.84
C PHE A 101 6.99 2.64 18.69
N ILE A 102 6.92 1.40 19.21
CA ILE A 102 8.01 0.76 19.99
C ILE A 102 8.84 -0.19 19.12
N LEU A 103 8.19 -1.01 18.28
CA LEU A 103 8.84 -1.83 17.25
C LEU A 103 8.32 -1.37 15.89
N SER A 104 9.23 -1.07 14.95
CA SER A 104 8.84 -0.57 13.62
C SER A 104 9.04 -1.62 12.54
N ALA A 105 8.01 -1.84 11.74
CA ALA A 105 8.10 -2.55 10.46
C ALA A 105 7.99 -1.57 9.30
N ARG A 106 8.73 -1.82 8.22
CA ARG A 106 8.65 -1.09 6.96
C ARG A 106 8.36 -2.10 5.85
N GLY A 107 7.37 -1.81 5.02
CA GLY A 107 7.01 -2.62 3.87
C GLY A 107 6.34 -1.77 2.82
N GLY A 108 6.47 -2.15 1.55
CA GLY A 108 6.00 -1.32 0.46
C GLY A 108 6.27 -1.91 -0.91
N THR A 109 5.86 -1.20 -1.94
CA THR A 109 5.96 -1.65 -3.34
C THR A 109 6.44 -0.53 -4.25
N GLY A 110 6.99 -0.92 -5.40
CA GLY A 110 7.49 0.00 -6.39
C GLY A 110 8.24 -0.70 -7.51
N LEU A 111 8.84 0.12 -8.36
CA LEU A 111 9.54 -0.31 -9.56
C LEU A 111 10.92 0.35 -9.67
N VAL A 112 11.79 -0.29 -10.43
CA VAL A 112 13.16 0.18 -10.68
C VAL A 112 13.37 0.31 -12.18
N VAL A 113 13.88 1.47 -12.59
CA VAL A 113 14.27 1.75 -13.98
C VAL A 113 15.78 1.82 -14.04
N ILE A 114 16.40 1.08 -14.95
CA ILE A 114 17.85 1.09 -15.15
C ILE A 114 18.18 1.88 -16.42
N LYS A 115 19.17 2.76 -16.33
CA LYS A 115 19.72 3.43 -17.50
C LYS A 115 20.58 2.41 -18.23
N LYS A 116 20.13 1.99 -19.42
CA LYS A 116 20.93 1.15 -20.32
C LYS A 116 22.15 1.96 -20.76
N GLU A 117 23.32 1.32 -20.75
CA GLU A 117 24.50 1.86 -21.43
C GLU A 117 24.29 1.64 -22.93
N ASP A 118 24.37 2.72 -23.71
CA ASP A 118 24.33 2.62 -25.17
C ASP A 118 25.64 1.94 -25.59
N GLU A 119 25.58 0.63 -25.88
CA GLU A 119 26.58 -0.07 -26.70
C GLU A 119 26.42 0.27 -28.18
#